data_AF-A0A9R1L4N7-F1
#
_entry.id   AF-A0A9R1L4N7-F1
#
_cell.length_a   1.000
_cell.length_b   1.000
_cell.length_c   1.000
_cell.angle_alpha   90.00
_cell.angle_beta   90.00
_cell.angle_gamma   90.00
#
_symmetry.space_group_name_H-M   'P 1'
#
loop_
_entity.id
_entity.type
_entity.pdbx_description
1 polymer ?
#
loop_
_entity_poly.entity_id
_entity_poly.type
_entity_poly.pdbx_seq_one_letter_code
_entity_poly.pdbx_strand_id
1 'polypeptide(L)'
;MFFTCSVARVVWRSIGVAIGTDKCPDNYWQFFAWCYSFLPGGDKFYMVGLAATCWAIWLVRNKATFEKKQIKSPFEIMFSMCPFPLYWTGLQKGDDAAKLRSGAEMIRTSTMQLMRLCGAAAQPIGGA
;
A
#
# COMPACT_ATOMS: atom_id res chain seq x y z
N MET A 1 6.01 -15.25 1.08
CA MET A 1 6.82 -14.03 1.28
C MET A 1 6.01 -12.76 1.07
N PHE A 2 5.41 -12.54 -0.10
CA PHE A 2 4.72 -11.28 -0.44
C PHE A 2 3.31 -11.07 0.13
N PHE A 3 2.69 -12.09 0.73
CA PHE A 3 1.34 -11.99 1.30
C PHE A 3 1.30 -12.29 2.80
N THR A 4 2.01 -13.33 3.21
CA THR A 4 1.84 -13.92 4.55
C THR A 4 2.85 -13.47 5.60
N CYS A 5 3.99 -12.86 5.21
CA CYS A 5 4.96 -12.39 6.22
C CYS A 5 4.46 -11.13 6.94
N SER A 6 4.95 -10.87 8.16
CA SER A 6 4.49 -9.73 8.99
C SER A 6 4.54 -8.40 8.26
N VAL A 7 5.62 -8.14 7.52
CA VAL A 7 5.79 -6.94 6.68
C VAL A 7 4.70 -6.86 5.61
N ALA A 8 4.48 -7.96 4.88
CA ALA A 8 3.46 -8.03 3.84
C ALA A 8 2.05 -7.83 4.41
N ARG A 9 1.73 -8.45 5.55
CA ARG A 9 0.44 -8.33 6.23
C ARG A 9 0.12 -6.87 6.56
N VAL A 10 1.10 -6.12 7.05
CA VAL A 10 0.90 -4.71 7.39
C VAL A 10 0.65 -3.87 6.15
N VAL A 11 1.39 -4.10 5.07
CA VAL A 11 1.17 -3.42 3.78
C VAL A 11 -0.22 -3.71 3.24
N TRP A 12 -0.60 -4.98 3.16
CA TRP A 12 -1.90 -5.37 2.62
C TRP A 12 -3.07 -4.87 3.46
N ARG A 13 -2.96 -4.85 4.79
CA ARG A 13 -3.98 -4.24 5.66
C ARG A 13 -4.08 -2.74 5.44
N SER A 14 -2.95 -2.05 5.26
CA SER A 14 -2.94 -0.61 5.00
C SER A 14 -3.59 -0.27 3.66
N ILE A 15 -3.31 -1.07 2.62
CA ILE A 15 -4.00 -0.98 1.32
C ILE A 15 -5.49 -1.28 1.49
N GLY A 16 -5.82 -2.33 2.23
CA GLY A 16 -7.20 -2.72 2.54
C GLY A 16 -7.99 -1.56 3.12
N VAL A 17 -7.46 -0.90 4.14
CA VAL A 17 -8.10 0.28 4.76
C VAL A 17 -8.28 1.41 3.73
N ALA A 18 -7.28 1.66 2.87
CA ALA A 18 -7.38 2.70 1.83
C ALA A 18 -8.45 2.41 0.77
N ILE A 19 -8.76 1.14 0.49
CA ILE A 19 -9.81 0.73 -0.46
C ILE A 19 -11.13 0.35 0.22
N GLY A 20 -11.24 0.51 1.55
CA GLY A 20 -12.47 0.28 2.30
C GLY A 20 -12.73 -1.16 2.74
N THR A 21 -11.69 -1.99 2.91
CA THR A 21 -11.81 -3.37 3.43
C THR A 21 -10.92 -3.61 4.65
N ASP A 22 -11.41 -4.40 5.61
CA ASP A 22 -10.71 -4.80 6.82
C ASP A 22 -9.96 -6.14 6.66
N LYS A 23 -10.15 -6.80 5.51
CA LYS A 23 -9.57 -8.12 5.22
C LYS A 23 -8.06 -8.00 4.95
N CYS A 24 -7.34 -9.13 4.94
CA CYS A 24 -5.94 -9.27 4.47
C CYS A 24 -5.84 -10.40 3.45
N PRO A 25 -5.22 -10.26 2.26
CA PRO A 25 -5.14 -11.34 1.29
C PRO A 25 -3.99 -12.27 1.64
N ASP A 26 -4.23 -13.58 1.57
CA ASP A 26 -3.20 -14.62 1.77
C ASP A 26 -2.46 -14.99 0.48
N ASN A 27 -3.07 -14.68 -0.67
CA ASN A 27 -2.58 -15.06 -1.99
C ASN A 27 -3.14 -14.11 -3.06
N TYR A 28 -2.65 -14.27 -4.29
CA TYR A 28 -3.04 -13.43 -5.41
C TYR A 28 -4.53 -13.58 -5.80
N TRP A 29 -5.14 -14.76 -5.62
CA TRP A 29 -6.56 -14.96 -5.90
C TRP A 29 -7.44 -14.11 -4.99
N GLN A 30 -7.16 -14.08 -3.69
CA GLN A 30 -7.88 -13.22 -2.75
C GLN A 30 -7.68 -11.73 -3.07
N PHE A 31 -6.47 -11.33 -3.50
CA PHE A 31 -6.22 -9.98 -3.98
C PHE A 31 -7.09 -9.62 -5.19
N PHE A 32 -7.15 -10.47 -6.22
CA PHE A 32 -7.99 -10.19 -7.39
C PHE A 32 -9.48 -10.16 -7.02
N ALA A 33 -9.94 -11.06 -6.16
CA ALA A 33 -11.32 -11.06 -5.67
C ALA A 33 -11.68 -9.73 -4.99
N TRP A 34 -10.76 -9.16 -4.19
CA TRP A 34 -10.96 -7.82 -3.64
C TRP A 34 -11.00 -6.74 -4.70
N CYS A 35 -10.05 -6.74 -5.63
CA CYS A 35 -10.02 -5.75 -6.70
C CYS A 35 -11.35 -5.69 -7.45
N TYR A 36 -11.92 -6.84 -7.83
CA TYR A 36 -13.24 -6.89 -8.47
C TYR A 36 -14.39 -6.45 -7.56
N SER A 37 -14.26 -6.59 -6.24
CA SER A 37 -15.32 -6.21 -5.28
C SER A 37 -15.28 -4.74 -4.87
N PHE A 38 -14.09 -4.17 -4.68
CA PHE A 38 -13.88 -2.84 -4.08
C PHE A 38 -13.37 -1.80 -5.08
N LEU A 39 -12.88 -2.21 -6.26
CA LEU A 39 -12.35 -1.32 -7.31
C LEU A 39 -12.97 -1.65 -8.69
N PRO A 40 -14.32 -1.65 -8.82
CA PRO A 40 -14.97 -2.01 -10.07
C PRO A 40 -14.51 -1.12 -11.23
N GLY A 41 -14.23 -1.73 -12.39
CA GLY A 41 -13.75 -1.04 -13.59
C GLY A 41 -12.24 -0.69 -13.59
N GLY A 42 -11.48 -1.24 -12.64
CA GLY A 42 -10.02 -1.07 -12.54
C GLY A 42 -9.20 -2.25 -13.04
N ASP A 43 -9.80 -3.19 -13.77
CA ASP A 43 -9.22 -4.46 -14.26
C ASP A 43 -7.81 -4.32 -14.85
N LYS A 44 -7.60 -3.32 -15.71
CA LYS A 44 -6.30 -3.02 -16.32
C LYS A 44 -5.21 -2.56 -15.33
N PHE A 45 -5.59 -2.11 -14.14
CA PHE A 45 -4.68 -1.63 -13.11
C PHE A 45 -4.42 -2.65 -11.99
N TYR A 46 -5.17 -3.75 -11.91
CA TYR A 46 -4.99 -4.72 -10.82
C TYR A 46 -3.59 -5.33 -10.80
N MET A 47 -3.07 -5.71 -11.98
CA MET A 47 -1.70 -6.21 -12.09
C MET A 47 -0.66 -5.14 -11.74
N VAL A 48 -0.92 -3.88 -12.10
CA VAL A 48 -0.03 -2.75 -11.74
C VAL A 48 0.02 -2.58 -10.23
N GLY A 49 -1.14 -2.60 -9.56
CA GLY A 49 -1.22 -2.53 -8.09
C GLY A 49 -0.55 -3.71 -7.40
N LEU A 50 -0.71 -4.92 -7.93
CA LEU A 50 -0.06 -6.13 -7.42
C LEU A 50 1.46 -6.02 -7.54
N ALA A 51 1.96 -5.65 -8.72
CA ALA A 51 3.38 -5.48 -8.99
C ALA A 51 3.99 -4.38 -8.11
N ALA A 52 3.32 -3.24 -7.97
CA ALA A 52 3.76 -2.14 -7.12
C ALA A 52 3.90 -2.57 -5.66
N THR A 53 2.92 -3.33 -5.15
CA THR A 53 2.92 -3.81 -3.77
C THR A 53 4.03 -4.84 -3.54
N CYS A 54 4.17 -5.81 -4.43
CA CYS A 54 5.25 -6.81 -4.37
C CYS A 54 6.63 -6.15 -4.44
N TRP A 55 6.80 -5.16 -5.32
CA TRP A 55 8.05 -4.39 -5.45
C TRP A 55 8.41 -3.65 -4.16
N ALA A 56 7.45 -2.97 -3.53
CA ALA A 56 7.70 -2.27 -2.27
C ALA A 56 8.07 -3.23 -1.13
N ILE A 57 7.38 -4.37 -1.01
CA ILE A 57 7.71 -5.40 -0.03
C ILE A 57 9.12 -5.94 -0.26
N TRP A 58 9.49 -6.21 -1.52
CA TRP A 58 10.82 -6.66 -1.89
C TRP A 58 11.90 -5.64 -1.52
N LEU A 59 11.70 -4.36 -1.90
CA LEU A 59 12.65 -3.28 -1.67
C LEU A 59 12.92 -3.08 -0.17
N VAL A 60 11.86 -3.04 0.64
CA VAL A 60 11.99 -2.86 2.09
C VAL A 60 12.71 -4.04 2.75
N ARG A 61 12.38 -5.27 2.35
CA ARG A 61 13.04 -6.46 2.88
C ARG A 61 14.52 -6.50 2.49
N ASN A 62 14.86 -6.11 1.27
CA ASN A 62 16.24 -6.06 0.84
C ASN A 62 17.04 -5.00 1.58
N LYS A 63 16.48 -3.82 1.83
CA LYS A 63 17.14 -2.81 2.69
C LYS A 63 17.39 -3.34 4.10
N ALA A 64 16.43 -4.07 4.67
CA ALA A 64 16.62 -4.68 5.98
C ALA A 64 17.70 -5.77 5.99
N THR A 65 17.73 -6.63 4.97
CA THR A 65 18.69 -7.74 4.88
C THR A 65 20.11 -7.26 4.52
N PHE A 66 20.24 -6.41 3.50
CA PHE A 66 21.54 -6.03 2.92
C PHE A 66 22.11 -4.75 3.54
N GLU A 67 21.28 -3.75 3.83
CA GLU A 67 21.74 -2.47 4.41
C GLU A 67 21.62 -2.44 5.95
N LYS A 68 21.11 -3.52 6.57
CA LYS A 68 20.83 -3.62 8.01
C LYS A 68 19.93 -2.49 8.55
N LYS A 69 19.15 -1.85 7.67
CA LYS A 69 18.21 -0.78 8.04
C LYS A 69 16.93 -1.41 8.58
N GLN A 70 16.74 -1.31 9.89
CA GLN A 70 15.50 -1.76 10.53
C GLN A 70 14.31 -0.93 10.04
N ILE A 71 13.19 -1.61 9.79
CA ILE A 71 11.92 -0.97 9.46
C ILE A 71 11.40 -0.31 10.74
N LYS A 72 11.46 1.01 10.83
CA LYS A 72 11.07 1.73 12.05
C LYS A 72 9.57 1.90 12.16
N SER A 73 8.89 1.93 11.01
CA SER A 73 7.46 2.17 10.95
C SER A 73 6.84 1.54 9.71
N PRO A 74 5.62 0.98 9.82
CA PRO A 74 4.89 0.49 8.66
C PRO A 74 4.55 1.60 7.64
N PHE A 75 4.52 2.87 8.08
CA PHE A 75 4.32 4.01 7.20
C PHE A 75 5.49 4.20 6.22
N GLU A 76 6.72 3.85 6.58
CA GLU A 76 7.88 3.91 5.67
C GLU A 76 7.66 3.03 4.44
N ILE A 77 6.98 1.89 4.62
CA ILE A 77 6.68 0.96 3.53
C ILE A 77 5.63 1.55 2.60
N MET A 78 4.56 2.13 3.16
CA MET A 78 3.50 2.76 2.36
C MET A 78 4.03 3.98 1.58
N PHE A 79 4.90 4.79 2.18
CA PHE A 79 5.58 5.85 1.45
C PHE A 79 6.53 5.32 0.38
N SER A 80 7.18 4.17 0.60
CA SER A 80 8.02 3.53 -0.43
C SER A 80 7.23 2.99 -1.63
N MET A 81 5.92 2.73 -1.46
CA MET A 81 5.05 2.36 -2.58
C MET A 81 4.73 3.54 -3.48
N CYS A 82 4.61 4.76 -2.95
CA CYS A 82 4.13 5.94 -3.67
C CYS A 82 4.90 6.27 -4.97
N PRO A 83 6.24 6.14 -5.05
CA PRO A 83 6.99 6.41 -6.27
C PRO A 83 6.67 5.46 -7.42
N PHE A 84 6.23 4.22 -7.14
CA PHE A 84 6.06 3.21 -8.18
C PHE A 84 4.83 3.50 -9.07
N PRO A 85 3.60 3.69 -8.55
CA PRO A 85 2.48 4.13 -9.36
C PRO A 85 2.75 5.44 -10.10
N LEU A 86 3.45 6.41 -9.48
CA LEU A 86 3.81 7.70 -10.09
C LEU A 86 4.81 7.56 -11.24
N TYR A 87 5.76 6.64 -11.15
CA TYR A 87 6.64 6.33 -12.28
C TYR A 87 5.83 5.73 -13.45
N TRP A 88 4.90 4.83 -13.13
CA TRP A 88 4.07 4.14 -14.12
C TRP A 88 3.02 5.05 -14.77
N THR A 89 2.69 6.23 -14.22
CA THR A 89 1.79 7.18 -14.90
C THR A 89 2.34 7.63 -16.25
N GLY A 90 3.67 7.77 -16.37
CA GLY A 90 4.31 8.15 -17.64
C GLY A 90 4.26 7.06 -18.71
N LEU A 91 3.93 5.82 -18.33
CA LEU A 91 3.80 4.67 -19.22
C LEU A 91 2.35 4.42 -19.66
N GLN A 92 1.37 5.13 -19.09
CA GLN A 92 -0.04 4.97 -19.43
C GLN A 92 -0.46 5.88 -20.59
N LYS A 93 -1.42 5.44 -21.40
CA LYS A 93 -1.99 6.22 -22.51
C LYS A 93 -3.28 6.92 -22.10
N GLY A 94 -3.49 8.15 -22.59
CA GLY A 94 -4.74 8.89 -22.39
C GLY A 94 -5.11 9.06 -20.91
N ASP A 95 -6.40 8.90 -20.58
CA ASP A 95 -6.94 9.12 -19.24
C ASP A 95 -6.42 8.14 -18.18
N ASP A 96 -5.72 7.08 -18.58
CA ASP A 96 -5.22 6.05 -17.66
C ASP A 96 -4.07 6.56 -16.80
N ALA A 97 -3.30 7.53 -17.31
CA ALA A 97 -2.29 8.22 -16.52
C ALA A 97 -2.92 9.00 -15.35
N ALA A 98 -4.04 9.69 -15.61
CA ALA A 98 -4.77 10.44 -14.60
C ALA A 98 -5.40 9.52 -13.54
N LYS A 99 -6.00 8.39 -13.97
CA LYS A 99 -6.56 7.39 -13.06
C LYS A 99 -5.51 6.76 -12.15
N LEU A 100 -4.36 6.37 -12.72
CA LEU A 100 -3.26 5.79 -11.94
C LEU A 100 -2.66 6.81 -10.96
N ARG A 101 -2.54 8.08 -11.38
CA ARG A 101 -2.10 9.17 -10.51
C ARG A 101 -3.06 9.37 -9.34
N SER A 102 -4.36 9.43 -9.60
CA SER A 102 -5.40 9.55 -8.58
C SER A 102 -5.32 8.40 -7.57
N GLY A 103 -5.14 7.16 -8.02
CA GLY A 103 -4.93 6.01 -7.13
C GLY A 103 -3.68 6.15 -6.25
N ALA A 104 -2.57 6.65 -6.80
CA ALA A 104 -1.34 6.92 -6.03
C ALA A 104 -1.55 7.99 -4.95
N GLU A 105 -2.25 9.08 -5.29
CA GLU A 105 -2.60 10.17 -4.39
C GLU A 105 -3.56 9.73 -3.28
N MET A 106 -4.50 8.83 -3.60
CA MET A 106 -5.40 8.21 -2.62
C MET A 106 -4.62 7.37 -1.60
N ILE A 107 -3.69 6.53 -2.05
CA ILE A 107 -2.82 5.74 -1.15
C ILE A 107 -2.00 6.67 -0.25
N ARG A 108 -1.42 7.73 -0.81
CA ARG A 108 -0.61 8.70 -0.06
C ARG A 108 -1.45 9.43 1.00
N THR A 109 -2.62 9.92 0.62
CA THR A 109 -3.52 10.65 1.52
C THR A 109 -4.04 9.75 2.63
N SER A 110 -4.46 8.53 2.30
CA SER A 110 -4.91 7.53 3.28
C SER A 110 -3.80 7.17 4.26
N THR A 111 -2.57 7.01 3.78
CA THR A 111 -1.39 6.74 4.62
C THR A 111 -1.11 7.90 5.57
N MET A 112 -1.16 9.15 5.09
CA MET A 112 -0.98 10.33 5.92
C MET A 112 -2.08 10.46 6.98
N GLN A 113 -3.33 10.16 6.63
CA GLN A 113 -4.45 10.19 7.57
C GLN A 113 -4.29 9.12 8.65
N LEU A 114 -3.94 7.88 8.27
CA LEU A 114 -3.64 6.80 9.22
C LEU A 114 -2.49 7.19 10.16
N MET A 115 -1.41 7.78 9.63
CA MET A 115 -0.29 8.24 10.43
C MET A 115 -0.70 9.30 11.45
N ARG A 116 -1.56 10.25 11.06
CA ARG A 116 -2.11 11.27 11.96
C ARG A 116 -2.98 10.66 13.06
N LEU A 117 -3.86 9.72 12.71
CA LEU A 117 -4.72 9.03 13.67
C LEU A 117 -3.90 8.22 14.69
N CYS A 118 -2.88 7.50 14.23
CA CYS A 118 -1.96 6.77 15.11
C CYS A 118 -1.14 7.72 16.00
N GLY A 119 -0.73 8.89 15.49
CA GLY A 119 -0.04 9.91 16.28
C GLY A 119 -0.94 10.53 17.35
N ALA A 120 -2.22 10.77 17.05
CA ALA A 120 -3.20 11.22 18.03
C ALA A 120 -3.49 10.16 19.09
N ALA A 121 -3.56 8.88 18.70
CA ALA A 121 -3.75 7.75 19.64
C ALA A 121 -2.52 7.45 20.52
N ALA A 122 -1.34 7.93 20.13
CA ALA A 122 -0.11 7.78 20.90
C ALA A 122 0.08 8.85 21.99
N GLN A 123 -0.82 9.85 22.10
CA GLN A 123 -0.85 10.71 23.28
C GLN A 123 -1.26 9.88 24.50
N PRO A 124 -0.51 9.94 25.62
CA PRO A 124 -0.86 9.19 26.81
C PRO A 124 -2.23 9.63 27.29
N ILE A 125 -3.10 8.68 27.61
CA ILE A 125 -4.24 8.91 28.49
C ILE A 125 -3.62 9.30 29.85
N GLY A 126 -3.48 10.60 30.08
CA GLY A 126 -3.00 11.16 31.33
C GLY A 126 -3.88 12.35 31.68
N GLY A 127 -4.78 12.16 32.65
CA GLY A 127 -5.58 13.26 33.18
C GLY A 127 -6.77 12.86 34.05
N ALA A 128 -6.53 12.13 35.14
CA ALA A 128 -7.12 12.34 36.47
C ALA A 128 -6.47 11.39 37.48
#